data_AF-A0A2N5YIY2-F1
#
_entry.id   AF-A0A2N5YIY2-F1
#
_cell.length_a   1.000
_cell.length_b   1.000
_cell.length_c   1.000
_cell.angle_alpha   90.00
_cell.angle_beta   90.00
_cell.angle_gamma   90.00
#
_symmetry.space_group_name_H-M   'P 1'
#
loop_
_entity.id
_entity.type
_entity.pdbx_description
1 polymer ?
#
loop_
_entity_poly.entity_id
_entity_poly.type
_entity_poly.pdbx_seq_one_letter_code
_entity_poly.pdbx_strand_id
1 'polypeptide(L)'
;MLMKKIFVFIPVFIVVVSLFGQEIEAPASPEFIKWQQEVANGKTNTGDVPMYVEPRYNGLAKVKSVNTFDPVYDLRNEGWVTIPKNQGSCGACWTFTSLGSVESFMLKNGMGTYDFSEQNMRTCHGFVLGTSLTCSGGSTKKAAAYLTRMDGPVADELDLYDADMNALCTEDLPVQYRVEQFKVLPNDPDIVKQSLIDYGALYVNMMYDSEFYNSDDYTYYYDGTLSTDHAVLLCGWDDTKVTAGGTGAWIIKNSWGDSWGENGYFYISYNDTKALSTVGVYPGVGEVQPGDKLYMIDQLGWIGNVGYGTELAFGLIRYEATDNEQINAVGTYVNTEATSISIEIYQSKSGNTLTGLLASVGPVFCDYPGYYKVDLDAPVELTSGQEFYIKVEYNTPGYGYPIPYEKYSDGYSDPVIEAGMCWISSSGSLWTLVGNDVANKERDLCIRAYTGSIATSNSEVKTEKQEIKIFPQPANDKVYVEYAFDQELNYRIFSVDGRTVLESGRLNTGKNRINLEQLSSGVYSIIVYNSEGEIQRVEKLIKE
;
A
#
# COMPACT_ATOMS: atom_id res chain seq x y z
N MET A 1 -86.56 23.56 -12.42
CA MET A 1 -85.28 24.27 -12.24
C MET A 1 -84.21 23.20 -11.99
N LEU A 2 -83.47 22.81 -13.02
CA LEU A 2 -82.42 21.78 -12.93
C LEU A 2 -81.13 22.44 -12.40
N MET A 3 -80.69 22.10 -11.18
CA MET A 3 -79.39 22.54 -10.66
C MET A 3 -78.28 21.66 -11.25
N LYS A 4 -77.48 22.23 -12.16
CA LYS A 4 -76.21 21.66 -12.61
C LYS A 4 -75.20 21.76 -11.46
N LYS A 5 -74.73 20.61 -10.95
CA LYS A 5 -73.56 20.56 -10.06
C LYS A 5 -72.31 20.77 -10.90
N ILE A 6 -71.62 21.89 -10.65
CA ILE A 6 -70.30 22.20 -11.23
C ILE A 6 -69.26 21.45 -10.39
N PHE A 7 -68.56 20.50 -10.99
CA PHE A 7 -67.36 19.90 -10.41
C PHE A 7 -66.17 20.80 -10.76
N VAL A 8 -65.58 21.42 -9.75
CA VAL A 8 -64.34 22.19 -9.88
C VAL A 8 -63.17 21.20 -9.76
N PHE A 9 -62.47 20.97 -10.86
CA PHE A 9 -61.20 20.23 -10.86
C PHE A 9 -60.10 21.18 -10.37
N ILE A 10 -59.56 20.92 -9.19
CA ILE A 10 -58.36 21.60 -8.68
C ILE A 10 -57.16 20.73 -9.09
N PRO A 11 -56.28 21.17 -10.00
CA PRO A 11 -55.06 20.43 -10.28
C PRO A 11 -54.15 20.51 -9.06
N VAL A 12 -53.96 19.38 -8.39
CA VAL A 12 -52.92 19.22 -7.37
C VAL A 12 -51.59 19.11 -8.12
N PHE A 13 -50.84 20.22 -8.16
CA PHE A 13 -49.44 20.18 -8.52
C PHE A 13 -48.70 19.45 -7.40
N ILE A 14 -48.39 18.18 -7.61
CA ILE A 14 -47.40 17.47 -6.80
C ILE A 14 -46.05 18.09 -7.17
N VAL A 15 -45.59 19.03 -6.36
CA VAL A 15 -44.19 19.45 -6.37
C VAL A 15 -43.41 18.24 -5.86
N VAL A 16 -42.85 17.45 -6.79
CA VAL A 16 -41.80 16.49 -6.45
C VAL A 16 -40.60 17.34 -6.05
N VAL A 17 -40.49 17.66 -4.77
CA VAL A 17 -39.23 18.12 -4.20
C VAL A 17 -38.31 16.91 -4.28
N SER A 18 -37.50 16.84 -5.34
CA SER A 18 -36.34 15.98 -5.34
C SER A 18 -35.48 16.46 -4.17
N LEU A 19 -35.53 15.72 -3.06
CA LEU A 19 -34.62 15.86 -1.94
C LEU A 19 -33.23 15.51 -2.49
N PHE A 20 -32.54 16.51 -3.03
CA PHE A 20 -31.13 16.38 -3.36
C PHE A 20 -30.41 16.11 -2.05
N GLY A 21 -29.72 14.97 -1.95
CA GLY A 21 -28.74 14.79 -0.89
C GLY A 21 -27.69 15.89 -1.06
N GLN A 22 -27.60 16.80 -0.11
CA GLN A 22 -26.53 17.78 -0.10
C GLN A 22 -25.23 17.03 0.23
N GLU A 23 -24.23 17.15 -0.64
CA GLU A 23 -22.92 16.58 -0.34
C GLU A 23 -22.33 17.23 0.91
N ILE A 24 -21.57 16.44 1.66
CA ILE A 24 -20.88 16.86 2.87
C ILE A 24 -19.44 16.37 2.80
N GLU A 25 -18.56 17.15 3.40
CA GLU A 25 -17.13 16.88 3.44
C GLU A 25 -16.70 16.48 4.85
N ALA A 26 -15.82 15.48 4.94
CA ALA A 26 -15.27 15.08 6.22
C ALA A 26 -14.37 16.21 6.76
N PRO A 27 -14.50 16.56 8.06
CA PRO A 27 -13.62 17.56 8.65
C PRO A 27 -12.18 17.03 8.72
N ALA A 28 -11.22 17.95 8.60
CA ALA A 28 -9.82 17.65 8.88
C ALA A 28 -9.66 17.18 10.34
N SER A 29 -8.68 16.30 10.58
CA SER A 29 -8.41 15.77 11.91
C SER A 29 -7.93 16.90 12.85
N PRO A 30 -8.33 16.88 14.14
CA PRO A 30 -7.84 17.88 15.10
C PRO A 30 -6.31 17.89 15.23
N GLU A 31 -5.66 16.73 15.07
CA GLU A 31 -4.22 16.57 15.15
C GLU A 31 -3.52 17.21 13.95
N PHE A 32 -4.06 17.04 12.74
CA PHE A 32 -3.58 17.74 11.55
C PHE A 32 -3.73 19.26 11.68
N ILE A 33 -4.89 19.74 12.14
CA ILE A 33 -5.12 21.18 12.34
C ILE A 33 -4.11 21.76 13.35
N LYS A 34 -3.88 21.04 14.46
CA LYS A 34 -2.88 21.43 15.46
C LYS A 34 -1.48 21.47 14.86
N TRP A 35 -1.08 20.42 14.14
CA TRP A 35 0.21 20.36 13.46
C TRP A 35 0.38 21.52 12.47
N GLN A 36 -0.62 21.81 11.65
CA GLN A 36 -0.60 22.89 10.68
C GLN A 36 -0.43 24.26 11.35
N GLN A 37 -1.09 24.49 12.49
CA GLN A 37 -0.91 25.71 13.30
C GLN A 37 0.50 25.79 13.90
N GLU A 38 1.06 24.69 14.36
CA GLU A 38 2.43 24.65 14.89
C GLU A 38 3.47 24.97 13.81
N VAL A 39 3.31 24.39 12.61
CA VAL A 39 4.17 24.68 11.44
C VAL A 39 4.04 26.15 11.03
N ALA A 40 2.82 26.70 10.97
CA ALA A 40 2.59 28.11 10.68
C ALA A 40 3.24 29.05 11.72
N ASN A 41 3.41 28.59 12.96
CA ASN A 41 4.10 29.30 14.03
C ASN A 41 5.63 29.05 14.06
N GLY A 42 6.19 28.39 13.03
CA GLY A 42 7.62 28.17 12.88
C GLY A 42 8.17 26.93 13.58
N LYS A 43 7.32 26.00 14.03
CA LYS A 43 7.78 24.71 14.55
C LYS A 43 8.31 23.85 13.40
N THR A 44 9.51 23.30 13.59
CA THR A 44 10.21 22.47 12.60
C THR A 44 10.28 21.00 13.03
N ASN A 45 9.34 20.50 13.85
CA ASN A 45 9.29 19.07 14.16
C ASN A 45 8.82 18.32 12.92
N THR A 46 9.70 17.48 12.37
CA THR A 46 9.71 17.14 10.95
C THR A 46 9.90 15.65 10.70
N GLY A 47 9.48 14.76 11.60
CA GLY A 47 9.47 13.31 11.27
C GLY A 47 8.11 12.81 10.82
N ASP A 48 7.10 12.93 11.68
CA ASP A 48 5.74 12.43 11.45
C ASP A 48 4.74 13.58 11.21
N VAL A 49 3.94 13.45 10.15
CA VAL A 49 2.87 14.39 9.79
C VAL A 49 1.52 13.68 9.98
N PRO A 50 0.63 14.18 10.85
CA PRO A 50 -0.68 13.57 11.08
C PRO A 50 -1.52 13.49 9.81
N MET A 51 -2.47 12.56 9.75
CA MET A 51 -3.33 12.40 8.59
C MET A 51 -4.36 13.53 8.51
N TYR A 52 -4.58 14.08 7.30
CA TYR A 52 -5.61 15.11 7.10
C TYR A 52 -7.01 14.61 7.48
N VAL A 53 -7.39 13.42 7.00
CA VAL A 53 -8.56 12.67 7.50
C VAL A 53 -8.12 11.34 8.10
N GLU A 54 -8.67 11.03 9.26
CA GLU A 54 -8.41 9.76 9.94
C GLU A 54 -9.11 8.59 9.26
N PRO A 55 -8.45 7.42 9.18
CA PRO A 55 -9.13 6.18 8.84
C PRO A 55 -10.20 5.83 9.86
N ARG A 56 -11.23 5.09 9.43
CA ARG A 56 -12.31 4.65 10.32
C ARG A 56 -12.25 3.15 10.54
N TYR A 57 -12.25 2.75 11.80
CA TYR A 57 -12.31 1.36 12.24
C TYR A 57 -13.64 1.13 12.97
N ASN A 58 -14.33 0.06 12.62
CA ASN A 58 -15.65 -0.31 13.17
C ASN A 58 -15.60 -1.60 14.00
N GLY A 59 -14.42 -2.20 14.14
CA GLY A 59 -14.19 -3.46 14.84
C GLY A 59 -14.76 -4.66 14.10
N LEU A 60 -15.08 -4.53 12.80
CA LEU A 60 -15.68 -5.62 12.02
C LEU A 60 -14.62 -6.47 11.31
N ALA A 61 -13.38 -6.00 11.18
CA ALA A 61 -12.31 -6.83 10.65
C ALA A 61 -12.11 -8.03 11.59
N LYS A 62 -12.44 -9.21 11.09
CA LYS A 62 -12.18 -10.45 11.80
C LYS A 62 -10.70 -10.76 11.60
N VAL A 63 -9.91 -10.67 12.66
CA VAL A 63 -8.67 -11.45 12.73
C VAL A 63 -9.08 -12.87 12.39
N LYS A 64 -8.56 -13.45 11.30
CA LYS A 64 -8.81 -14.86 10.96
C LYS A 64 -8.45 -15.64 12.20
N SER A 65 -9.48 -16.16 12.87
CA SER A 65 -9.40 -16.57 14.26
C SER A 65 -8.57 -17.84 14.40
N VAL A 66 -7.24 -17.77 14.39
CA VAL A 66 -6.39 -18.90 14.79
C VAL A 66 -5.02 -18.44 15.32
N ASN A 67 -4.69 -18.97 16.50
CA ASN A 67 -3.40 -19.16 17.18
C ASN A 67 -2.93 -18.09 18.18
N THR A 68 -2.69 -18.58 19.39
CA THR A 68 -1.70 -18.02 20.31
C THR A 68 -0.42 -17.74 19.53
N PHE A 69 -0.03 -16.47 19.44
CA PHE A 69 1.25 -16.08 18.87
C PHE A 69 2.38 -16.68 19.71
N ASP A 70 3.50 -17.03 19.06
CA ASP A 70 4.71 -17.35 19.80
C ASP A 70 5.13 -16.13 20.64
N PRO A 71 5.67 -16.32 21.86
CA PRO A 71 6.03 -15.21 22.72
C PRO A 71 7.06 -14.25 22.10
N VAL A 72 7.85 -14.73 21.15
CA VAL A 72 8.87 -13.94 20.45
C VAL A 72 8.78 -14.23 18.95
N TYR A 73 8.77 -13.18 18.16
CA TYR A 73 8.88 -13.26 16.70
C TYR A 73 9.75 -12.09 16.23
N ASP A 74 10.79 -12.39 15.46
CA ASP A 74 11.82 -11.43 15.09
C ASP A 74 12.21 -11.60 13.63
N LEU A 75 11.85 -10.64 12.78
CA LEU A 75 12.13 -10.66 11.35
C LEU A 75 13.64 -10.65 11.04
N ARG A 76 14.50 -10.24 12.00
CA ARG A 76 15.96 -10.33 11.85
C ARG A 76 16.41 -11.77 11.72
N ASN A 77 15.84 -12.67 12.52
CA ASN A 77 16.18 -14.11 12.51
C ASN A 77 15.69 -14.80 11.22
N GLU A 78 14.60 -14.28 10.64
CA GLU A 78 14.04 -14.77 9.38
C GLU A 78 14.81 -14.26 8.14
N GLY A 79 15.62 -13.21 8.28
CA GLY A 79 16.28 -12.53 7.17
C GLY A 79 15.33 -11.68 6.32
N TRP A 80 14.23 -11.20 6.92
CA TRP A 80 13.18 -10.43 6.24
C TRP A 80 13.27 -8.92 6.48
N VAL A 81 14.43 -8.43 6.89
CA VAL A 81 14.72 -6.99 7.03
C VAL A 81 16.10 -6.68 6.47
N THR A 82 16.24 -5.54 5.79
CA THR A 82 17.51 -5.02 5.29
C THR A 82 18.34 -4.41 6.43
N ILE A 83 19.60 -4.05 6.16
CA ILE A 83 20.47 -3.39 7.14
C ILE A 83 19.95 -2.00 7.55
N PRO A 84 20.19 -1.51 8.79
CA PRO A 84 19.86 -0.15 9.18
C PRO A 84 20.65 0.90 8.40
N LYS A 85 19.91 1.87 7.81
CA LYS A 85 20.45 3.05 7.12
C LYS A 85 20.44 4.28 8.04
N ASN A 86 20.93 5.43 7.56
CA ASN A 86 21.08 6.64 8.35
C ASN A 86 20.49 7.89 7.67
N GLN A 87 19.44 8.46 8.26
CA GLN A 87 18.77 9.68 7.78
C GLN A 87 19.53 10.98 8.12
N GLY A 88 20.58 10.92 8.94
CA GLY A 88 21.27 12.10 9.46
C GLY A 88 20.32 13.06 10.19
N SER A 89 20.47 14.37 9.94
CA SER A 89 19.64 15.41 10.56
C SER A 89 18.36 15.73 9.79
N CYS A 90 18.08 15.05 8.70
CA CYS A 90 16.92 15.32 7.86
C CYS A 90 15.67 14.66 8.46
N GLY A 91 14.54 15.36 8.40
CA GLY A 91 13.21 14.86 8.74
C GLY A 91 12.67 13.86 7.70
N ALA A 92 13.38 12.75 7.51
CA ALA A 92 13.13 11.76 6.46
C ALA A 92 12.77 10.37 6.99
N CYS A 93 12.65 10.16 8.31
CA CYS A 93 12.35 8.85 8.92
C CYS A 93 11.16 8.10 8.27
N TRP A 94 10.16 8.84 7.80
CA TRP A 94 8.99 8.29 7.12
C TRP A 94 9.31 7.58 5.80
N THR A 95 10.35 8.01 5.07
CA THR A 95 10.79 7.36 3.81
C THR A 95 11.51 6.06 4.12
N PHE A 96 12.48 6.08 5.03
CA PHE A 96 13.22 4.89 5.51
C PHE A 96 12.26 3.83 6.03
N THR A 97 11.27 4.24 6.82
CA THR A 97 10.29 3.32 7.39
C THR A 97 9.35 2.75 6.33
N SER A 98 8.90 3.57 5.38
CA SER A 98 7.99 3.12 4.32
C SER A 98 8.67 2.19 3.33
N LEU A 99 9.86 2.56 2.85
CA LEU A 99 10.66 1.71 1.96
C LEU A 99 11.14 0.44 2.65
N GLY A 100 11.55 0.52 3.92
CA GLY A 100 11.90 -0.67 4.71
C GLY A 100 10.74 -1.66 4.85
N SER A 101 9.49 -1.19 4.90
CA SER A 101 8.30 -2.06 4.88
C SER A 101 8.10 -2.73 3.52
N VAL A 102 8.28 -2.00 2.41
CA VAL A 102 8.24 -2.56 1.05
C VAL A 102 9.35 -3.60 0.83
N GLU A 103 10.59 -3.27 1.20
CA GLU A 103 11.75 -4.18 1.13
C GLU A 103 11.51 -5.45 1.95
N SER A 104 10.97 -5.30 3.16
CA SER A 104 10.63 -6.44 4.02
C SER A 104 9.57 -7.35 3.39
N PHE A 105 8.52 -6.77 2.81
CA PHE A 105 7.50 -7.53 2.09
C PHE A 105 8.12 -8.31 0.91
N MET A 106 8.99 -7.67 0.13
CA MET A 106 9.67 -8.31 -1.01
C MET A 106 10.61 -9.44 -0.57
N LEU A 107 11.42 -9.23 0.48
CA LEU A 107 12.30 -10.25 1.06
C LEU A 107 11.50 -11.47 1.54
N LYS A 108 10.42 -11.21 2.29
CA LYS A 108 9.54 -12.25 2.83
C LYS A 108 8.91 -13.11 1.74
N ASN A 109 8.51 -12.49 0.63
CA ASN A 109 7.89 -13.17 -0.50
C ASN A 109 8.91 -13.76 -1.50
N GLY A 110 10.21 -13.72 -1.18
CA GLY A 110 11.26 -14.30 -2.02
C GLY A 110 11.48 -13.56 -3.34
N MET A 111 11.09 -12.28 -3.42
CA MET A 111 11.26 -11.46 -4.61
C MET A 111 12.70 -10.98 -4.81
N GLY A 112 13.55 -11.13 -3.80
CA GLY A 112 14.94 -10.68 -3.80
C GLY A 112 15.21 -9.61 -2.74
N THR A 113 16.47 -9.21 -2.63
CA THR A 113 16.91 -8.12 -1.76
C THR A 113 17.00 -6.85 -2.61
N TYR A 114 16.34 -5.79 -2.16
CA TYR A 114 16.33 -4.49 -2.81
C TYR A 114 16.75 -3.43 -1.80
N ASP A 115 17.37 -2.39 -2.33
CA ASP A 115 17.77 -1.20 -1.61
C ASP A 115 17.16 -0.01 -2.36
N PHE A 116 16.11 0.57 -1.78
CA PHE A 116 15.36 1.65 -2.43
C PHE A 116 15.78 3.03 -1.94
N SER A 117 15.71 4.00 -2.84
CA SER A 117 16.13 5.38 -2.61
C SER A 117 15.15 6.15 -1.72
N GLU A 118 15.53 6.36 -0.47
CA GLU A 118 14.86 7.33 0.40
C GLU A 118 15.01 8.76 -0.11
N GLN A 119 16.10 9.04 -0.84
CA GLN A 119 16.38 10.33 -1.46
C GLN A 119 15.27 10.69 -2.44
N ASN A 120 14.97 9.79 -3.37
CA ASN A 120 13.98 10.07 -4.39
C ASN A 120 12.59 10.29 -3.78
N MET A 121 12.18 9.41 -2.85
CA MET A 121 10.91 9.56 -2.17
C MET A 121 10.81 10.88 -1.38
N ARG A 122 11.88 11.31 -0.69
CA ARG A 122 11.83 12.55 0.11
C ARG A 122 11.80 13.81 -0.75
N THR A 123 12.31 13.77 -1.97
CA THR A 123 12.37 14.94 -2.86
C THR A 123 11.25 14.99 -3.90
N CYS A 124 10.72 13.84 -4.34
CA CYS A 124 9.80 13.72 -5.46
C CYS A 124 8.33 13.42 -5.06
N HIS A 125 7.99 13.48 -3.78
CA HIS A 125 6.64 13.13 -3.31
C HIS A 125 5.52 14.12 -3.72
N GLY A 126 5.84 15.36 -4.13
CA GLY A 126 4.87 16.35 -4.66
C GLY A 126 4.04 17.15 -3.65
N PHE A 127 4.25 17.00 -2.35
CA PHE A 127 3.52 17.73 -1.30
C PHE A 127 4.23 19.05 -0.96
N VAL A 128 3.49 20.02 -0.42
CA VAL A 128 4.01 21.34 -0.06
C VAL A 128 4.20 21.39 1.46
N LEU A 129 5.43 21.28 1.98
CA LEU A 129 5.72 21.38 3.42
C LEU A 129 6.79 22.45 3.70
N GLY A 130 6.36 23.59 4.25
CA GLY A 130 7.25 24.65 4.74
C GLY A 130 8.22 25.22 3.70
N THR A 131 9.27 25.90 4.16
CA THR A 131 10.31 26.49 3.28
C THR A 131 11.39 25.49 2.84
N SER A 132 11.34 24.25 3.33
CA SER A 132 12.32 23.18 3.08
C SER A 132 11.58 21.88 2.78
N LEU A 133 11.02 21.76 1.58
CA LEU A 133 10.11 20.67 1.18
C LEU A 133 10.66 19.26 1.48
N THR A 134 11.98 19.08 1.47
CA THR A 134 12.65 17.77 1.41
C THR A 134 13.10 17.18 2.75
N CYS A 135 13.02 17.95 3.84
CA CYS A 135 13.33 17.49 5.20
C CYS A 135 12.25 17.91 6.21
N SER A 136 11.02 18.14 5.73
CA SER A 136 9.91 18.63 6.55
C SER A 136 8.98 17.54 7.11
N GLY A 137 9.42 16.27 7.06
CA GLY A 137 8.62 15.13 7.52
C GLY A 137 7.65 14.58 6.50
N GLY A 138 6.91 13.57 6.95
CA GLY A 138 5.94 12.91 6.12
C GLY A 138 5.14 11.88 6.88
N SER A 139 4.46 11.03 6.12
CA SER A 139 3.55 10.04 6.68
C SER A 139 3.47 8.84 5.74
N THR A 140 2.93 7.73 6.25
CA THR A 140 2.67 6.56 5.41
C THR A 140 1.70 6.85 4.25
N LYS A 141 0.75 7.79 4.39
CA LYS A 141 -0.13 8.22 3.29
C LYS A 141 0.64 8.98 2.20
N LYS A 142 1.58 9.83 2.59
CA LYS A 142 2.47 10.55 1.67
C LYS A 142 3.34 9.58 0.87
N ALA A 143 3.89 8.57 1.54
CA ALA A 143 4.63 7.49 0.88
C ALA A 143 3.72 6.66 -0.04
N ALA A 144 2.52 6.31 0.40
CA ALA A 144 1.55 5.59 -0.43
C ALA A 144 1.18 6.37 -1.70
N ALA A 145 1.00 7.69 -1.62
CA ALA A 145 0.70 8.52 -2.78
C ALA A 145 1.82 8.42 -3.85
N TYR A 146 3.07 8.57 -3.43
CA TYR A 146 4.26 8.43 -4.28
C TYR A 146 4.41 7.00 -4.86
N LEU A 147 4.29 5.97 -4.01
CA LEU A 147 4.51 4.57 -4.41
C LEU A 147 3.40 4.02 -5.33
N THR A 148 2.15 4.39 -5.09
CA THR A 148 0.99 3.87 -5.86
C THR A 148 0.77 4.59 -7.19
N ARG A 149 1.37 5.77 -7.36
CA ARG A 149 1.30 6.55 -8.60
C ARG A 149 2.45 6.31 -9.57
N MET A 150 3.29 5.31 -9.27
CA MET A 150 4.43 4.90 -10.10
C MET A 150 5.54 5.94 -10.24
N ASP A 151 5.69 6.85 -9.27
CA ASP A 151 6.89 7.70 -9.17
C ASP A 151 8.07 6.96 -8.52
N GLY A 152 7.80 5.81 -7.89
CA GLY A 152 8.80 4.93 -7.29
C GLY A 152 8.22 3.58 -6.84
N PRO A 153 9.03 2.74 -6.16
CA PRO A 153 10.36 3.06 -5.66
C PRO A 153 11.46 3.04 -6.74
N VAL A 154 12.47 3.89 -6.54
CA VAL A 154 13.70 3.96 -7.34
C VAL A 154 14.81 3.23 -6.58
N ALA A 155 15.76 2.61 -7.28
CA ALA A 155 16.92 1.97 -6.65
C ALA A 155 17.85 3.01 -6.00
N ASP A 156 18.37 2.73 -4.81
CA ASP A 156 19.24 3.65 -4.06
C ASP A 156 20.48 4.08 -4.86
N GLU A 157 21.07 3.15 -5.62
CA GLU A 157 22.26 3.43 -6.45
C GLU A 157 22.06 4.49 -7.55
N LEU A 158 20.80 4.81 -7.89
CA LEU A 158 20.45 5.81 -8.91
C LEU A 158 20.24 7.21 -8.31
N ASP A 159 19.92 7.29 -7.01
CA ASP A 159 19.68 8.54 -6.31
C ASP A 159 20.05 8.34 -4.83
N LEU A 160 21.35 8.49 -4.55
CA LEU A 160 21.93 8.17 -3.26
C LEU A 160 21.46 9.16 -2.19
N TYR A 161 21.18 8.64 -0.99
CA TYR A 161 20.78 9.48 0.13
C TYR A 161 21.84 10.51 0.53
N ASP A 162 21.41 11.77 0.58
CA ASP A 162 22.08 12.83 1.30
C ASP A 162 21.10 13.52 2.28
N ALA A 163 21.64 14.12 3.33
CA ALA A 163 20.83 14.89 4.29
C ALA A 163 20.73 16.38 3.91
N ASP A 164 20.95 16.74 2.63
CA ASP A 164 20.85 18.13 2.18
C ASP A 164 19.38 18.56 2.17
N MET A 165 19.09 19.60 2.97
CA MET A 165 17.78 20.22 3.07
C MET A 165 17.37 20.97 1.80
N ASN A 166 18.32 21.25 0.91
CA ASN A 166 18.09 21.92 -0.37
C ASN A 166 18.15 20.98 -1.57
N ALA A 167 18.24 19.66 -1.33
CA ALA A 167 18.18 18.68 -2.41
C ALA A 167 16.92 18.89 -3.25
N LEU A 168 17.05 18.67 -4.56
CA LEU A 168 15.96 18.77 -5.51
C LEU A 168 15.51 17.37 -5.93
N CYS A 169 14.29 17.25 -6.44
CA CYS A 169 13.83 16.00 -7.03
C CYS A 169 14.68 15.64 -8.26
N THR A 170 15.22 14.43 -8.26
CA THR A 170 15.77 13.80 -9.46
C THR A 170 14.64 13.08 -10.19
N GLU A 171 14.09 13.74 -11.21
CA GLU A 171 13.01 13.21 -12.04
C GLU A 171 13.51 12.18 -13.06
N ASP A 172 12.59 11.47 -13.71
CA ASP A 172 12.83 10.53 -14.82
C ASP A 172 13.74 9.33 -14.50
N LEU A 173 13.82 8.92 -13.23
CA LEU A 173 14.53 7.72 -12.84
C LEU A 173 13.67 6.45 -13.08
N PRO A 174 14.30 5.32 -13.45
CA PRO A 174 13.56 4.10 -13.76
C PRO A 174 12.90 3.51 -12.52
N VAL A 175 11.58 3.36 -12.59
CA VAL A 175 10.76 2.68 -11.58
C VAL A 175 10.56 1.23 -12.01
N GLN A 176 11.09 0.29 -11.23
CA GLN A 176 11.03 -1.14 -11.55
C GLN A 176 9.82 -1.84 -10.95
N TYR A 177 9.30 -1.29 -9.86
CA TYR A 177 8.22 -1.89 -9.08
C TYR A 177 7.15 -0.86 -8.81
N ARG A 178 5.91 -1.33 -8.74
CA ARG A 178 4.76 -0.54 -8.27
C ARG A 178 4.21 -1.18 -7.01
N VAL A 179 3.80 -0.35 -6.06
CA VAL A 179 3.03 -0.82 -4.91
C VAL A 179 1.57 -0.93 -5.33
N GLU A 180 1.00 -2.12 -5.17
CA GLU A 180 -0.36 -2.43 -5.64
C GLU A 180 -1.41 -2.25 -4.54
N GLN A 181 -1.03 -2.38 -3.28
CA GLN A 181 -1.90 -2.06 -2.16
C GLN A 181 -1.13 -1.35 -1.04
N PHE A 182 -1.86 -0.56 -0.29
CA PHE A 182 -1.42 0.08 0.94
C PHE A 182 -2.53 -0.05 1.95
N LYS A 183 -2.24 -0.33 3.21
CA LYS A 183 -3.24 -0.45 4.27
C LYS A 183 -2.80 0.32 5.52
N VAL A 184 -3.76 0.98 6.15
CA VAL A 184 -3.61 1.54 7.49
C VAL A 184 -4.33 0.62 8.46
N LEU A 185 -3.59 0.07 9.41
CA LEU A 185 -4.07 -0.94 10.35
C LEU A 185 -4.51 -0.26 11.66
N PRO A 186 -5.53 -0.81 12.35
CA PRO A 186 -5.84 -0.39 13.70
C PRO A 186 -4.68 -0.75 14.65
N ASN A 187 -4.52 0.04 15.71
CA ASN A 187 -3.61 -0.25 16.81
C ASN A 187 -4.20 -1.34 17.74
N ASP A 188 -4.33 -2.54 17.19
CA ASP A 188 -4.73 -3.75 17.90
C ASP A 188 -3.53 -4.71 17.88
N PRO A 189 -3.00 -5.14 19.04
CA PRO A 189 -1.80 -5.97 19.09
C PRO A 189 -1.90 -7.27 18.29
N ASP A 190 -3.07 -7.91 18.24
CA ASP A 190 -3.24 -9.16 17.52
C ASP A 190 -3.26 -8.92 16.00
N ILE A 191 -3.89 -7.84 15.54
CA ILE A 191 -3.84 -7.41 14.13
C ILE A 191 -2.41 -7.05 13.72
N VAL A 192 -1.67 -6.34 14.57
CA VAL A 192 -0.29 -5.94 14.32
C VAL A 192 0.63 -7.16 14.25
N LYS A 193 0.54 -8.09 15.22
CA LYS A 193 1.30 -9.35 15.22
C LYS A 193 0.99 -10.20 14.00
N GLN A 194 -0.29 -10.37 13.67
CA GLN A 194 -0.69 -11.11 12.47
C GLN A 194 -0.17 -10.44 11.19
N SER A 195 -0.20 -9.11 11.12
CA SER A 195 0.29 -8.38 9.94
C SER A 195 1.80 -8.51 9.75
N LEU A 196 2.59 -8.58 10.84
CA LEU A 196 4.02 -8.91 10.78
C LEU A 196 4.27 -10.32 10.21
N ILE A 197 3.41 -11.28 10.58
CA ILE A 197 3.46 -12.64 10.05
C ILE A 197 3.05 -12.69 8.58
N ASP A 198 2.04 -11.91 8.16
CA ASP A 198 1.48 -11.99 6.82
C ASP A 198 2.31 -11.18 5.80
N TYR A 199 2.77 -10.00 6.19
CA TYR A 199 3.28 -9.00 5.27
C TYR A 199 4.75 -8.62 5.50
N GLY A 200 5.34 -8.99 6.63
CA GLY A 200 6.67 -8.53 7.02
C GLY A 200 6.60 -7.23 7.81
N ALA A 201 7.68 -6.45 7.79
CA ALA A 201 7.84 -5.30 8.67
C ALA A 201 6.84 -4.17 8.36
N LEU A 202 6.39 -3.48 9.41
CA LEU A 202 5.32 -2.49 9.33
C LEU A 202 5.86 -1.08 9.61
N TYR A 203 5.29 -0.07 8.96
CA TYR A 203 5.49 1.31 9.33
C TYR A 203 4.78 1.58 10.66
N VAL A 204 5.47 2.18 11.64
CA VAL A 204 4.83 2.71 12.86
C VAL A 204 5.40 4.08 13.22
N ASN A 205 4.57 4.94 13.81
CA ASN A 205 5.03 6.20 14.40
C ASN A 205 5.25 6.08 15.92
N MET A 206 6.01 7.03 16.46
CA MET A 206 6.24 7.20 17.88
C MET A 206 6.53 8.67 18.21
N MET A 207 6.45 9.02 19.48
CA MET A 207 7.12 10.22 20.00
C MET A 207 8.50 9.78 20.45
N TYR A 208 9.57 10.47 20.04
CA TYR A 208 10.93 10.18 20.51
C TYR A 208 11.52 11.35 21.30
N ASP A 209 11.92 11.07 22.54
CA ASP A 209 12.88 11.89 23.29
C ASP A 209 13.91 10.99 23.96
N SER A 210 15.18 11.36 23.85
CA SER A 210 16.29 10.62 24.46
C SER A 210 16.16 10.41 25.97
N GLU A 211 15.39 11.25 26.68
CA GLU A 211 15.12 11.07 28.12
C GLU A 211 14.36 9.77 28.44
N PHE A 212 13.61 9.22 27.47
CA PHE A 212 12.82 7.99 27.63
C PHE A 212 13.52 6.74 27.07
N TYR A 213 14.72 6.90 26.52
CA TYR A 213 15.52 5.82 25.99
C TYR A 213 16.56 5.32 27.00
N ASN A 214 16.53 4.03 27.31
CA ASN A 214 17.54 3.37 28.11
C ASN A 214 18.57 2.67 27.22
N SER A 215 19.80 3.19 27.21
CA SER A 215 20.92 2.63 26.45
C SER A 215 21.48 1.32 27.00
N ASP A 216 21.21 0.99 28.27
CA ASP A 216 21.79 -0.19 28.91
C ASP A 216 21.12 -1.49 28.43
N ASP A 217 19.83 -1.43 28.09
CA ASP A 217 19.02 -2.57 27.63
C ASP A 217 18.29 -2.32 26.29
N TYR A 218 18.57 -1.15 25.68
CA TYR A 218 18.03 -0.67 24.41
C TYR A 218 16.50 -0.58 24.42
N THR A 219 15.89 -0.23 25.56
CA THR A 219 14.44 -0.07 25.70
C THR A 219 14.00 1.38 25.64
N TYR A 220 12.77 1.61 25.17
CA TYR A 220 12.11 2.90 25.11
C TYR A 220 10.72 2.80 25.72
N TYR A 221 10.35 3.81 26.52
CA TYR A 221 9.01 3.91 27.08
C TYR A 221 8.63 5.37 27.36
N TYR A 222 7.67 5.88 26.61
CA TYR A 222 7.04 7.17 26.85
C TYR A 222 5.58 6.99 27.33
N ASP A 223 5.21 7.68 28.41
CA ASP A 223 3.87 7.65 29.01
C ASP A 223 3.14 9.00 29.00
N GLY A 224 3.71 9.99 28.31
CA GLY A 224 3.17 11.34 28.27
C GLY A 224 2.14 11.57 27.15
N THR A 225 1.93 12.85 26.84
CA THR A 225 0.83 13.31 25.97
C THR A 225 1.28 14.05 24.70
N LEU A 226 2.59 14.23 24.50
CA LEU A 226 3.14 14.88 23.31
C LEU A 226 2.74 14.13 22.03
N SER A 227 2.68 14.87 20.92
CA SER A 227 2.40 14.28 19.60
C SER A 227 3.57 13.44 19.13
N THR A 228 3.30 12.46 18.26
CA THR A 228 4.34 11.71 17.55
C THR A 228 5.19 12.64 16.68
N ASP A 229 6.45 12.30 16.51
CA ASP A 229 7.41 13.10 15.74
C ASP A 229 8.48 12.25 15.04
N HIS A 230 8.42 10.92 15.15
CA HIS A 230 9.35 10.00 14.51
C HIS A 230 8.61 8.79 13.93
N ALA A 231 9.18 8.21 12.87
CA ALA A 231 8.69 7.00 12.23
C ALA A 231 9.78 5.93 12.28
N VAL A 232 9.40 4.71 12.61
CA VAL A 232 10.31 3.57 12.79
C VAL A 232 9.71 2.29 12.23
N LEU A 233 10.56 1.34 11.85
CA LEU A 233 10.12 0.11 11.24
C LEU A 233 9.91 -0.98 12.30
N LEU A 234 8.67 -1.42 12.46
CA LEU A 234 8.29 -2.50 13.36
C LEU A 234 8.69 -3.85 12.76
N CYS A 235 9.59 -4.55 13.45
CA CYS A 235 10.27 -5.75 12.94
C CYS A 235 9.91 -7.04 13.70
N GLY A 236 9.05 -6.97 14.70
CA GLY A 236 8.76 -8.12 15.55
C GLY A 236 8.27 -7.74 16.93
N TRP A 237 8.24 -8.72 17.82
CA TRP A 237 7.80 -8.57 19.20
C TRP A 237 8.50 -9.56 20.12
N ASP A 238 8.57 -9.21 21.39
CA ASP A 238 9.07 -10.06 22.48
C ASP A 238 8.20 -9.83 23.73
N ASP A 239 7.30 -10.77 24.00
CA ASP A 239 6.38 -10.77 25.15
C ASP A 239 7.12 -10.93 26.49
N THR A 240 8.41 -11.24 26.48
CA THR A 240 9.24 -11.47 27.67
C THR A 240 10.20 -10.31 27.98
N LYS A 241 10.42 -9.39 27.04
CA LYS A 241 11.29 -8.22 27.22
C LYS A 241 10.76 -7.33 28.35
N VAL A 242 11.57 -7.11 29.38
CA VAL A 242 11.23 -6.19 30.47
C VAL A 242 11.64 -4.77 30.08
N THR A 243 10.71 -3.82 30.22
CA THR A 243 10.93 -2.40 29.97
C THR A 243 10.50 -1.58 31.19
N ALA A 244 10.81 -0.28 31.21
CA ALA A 244 10.30 0.64 32.24
C ALA A 244 8.76 0.71 32.28
N GLY A 245 8.09 0.46 31.16
CA GLY A 245 6.63 0.48 31.06
C GLY A 245 5.95 -0.86 31.39
N GLY A 246 6.70 -1.93 31.63
CA GLY A 246 6.16 -3.28 31.85
C GLY A 246 6.85 -4.35 31.01
N THR A 247 6.38 -5.59 31.13
CA THR A 247 6.87 -6.72 30.33
C THR A 247 6.12 -6.80 29.01
N GLY A 248 6.87 -7.02 27.92
CA GLY A 248 6.39 -7.02 26.55
C GLY A 248 6.89 -5.80 25.78
N ALA A 249 7.51 -6.05 24.63
CA ALA A 249 8.01 -4.99 23.77
C ALA A 249 7.90 -5.33 22.28
N TRP A 250 7.82 -4.28 21.48
CA TRP A 250 7.96 -4.30 20.04
C TRP A 250 9.45 -4.21 19.65
N ILE A 251 9.88 -4.99 18.67
CA ILE A 251 11.25 -4.94 18.13
C ILE A 251 11.27 -3.93 16.99
N ILE A 252 12.13 -2.92 17.07
CA ILE A 252 12.10 -1.78 16.16
C ILE A 252 13.45 -1.60 15.48
N LYS A 253 13.43 -1.39 14.15
CA LYS A 253 14.57 -0.92 13.37
C LYS A 253 14.47 0.59 13.23
N ASN A 254 15.54 1.29 13.60
CA ASN A 254 15.65 2.73 13.48
C ASN A 254 16.39 3.14 12.19
N SER A 255 16.39 4.44 11.89
CA SER A 255 17.01 5.04 10.71
C SER A 255 18.18 5.96 11.07
N TRP A 256 18.93 5.64 12.13
CA TRP A 256 20.10 6.41 12.61
C TRP A 256 21.43 5.67 12.47
N GLY A 257 21.49 4.70 11.57
CA GLY A 257 22.65 3.86 11.32
C GLY A 257 22.78 2.68 12.29
N ASP A 258 23.61 1.72 11.88
CA ASP A 258 23.92 0.50 12.64
C ASP A 258 24.72 0.76 13.93
N SER A 259 25.45 1.87 14.01
CA SER A 259 26.19 2.25 15.22
C SER A 259 25.32 2.71 16.39
N TRP A 260 24.02 2.99 16.16
CA TRP A 260 23.09 3.45 17.18
C TRP A 260 22.31 2.28 17.80
N GLY A 261 22.04 2.34 19.11
CA GLY A 261 21.26 1.32 19.82
C GLY A 261 21.89 -0.09 19.74
N GLU A 262 21.05 -1.10 19.58
CA GLU A 262 21.46 -2.49 19.38
C GLU A 262 21.65 -2.77 17.88
N ASN A 263 22.78 -2.35 17.32
CA ASN A 263 23.08 -2.50 15.88
C ASN A 263 22.00 -1.86 14.97
N GLY A 264 21.49 -0.68 15.33
CA GLY A 264 20.40 0.02 14.66
C GLY A 264 18.99 -0.37 15.12
N TYR A 265 18.87 -1.26 16.11
CA TYR A 265 17.60 -1.71 16.66
C TYR A 265 17.41 -1.27 18.12
N PHE A 266 16.15 -1.29 18.57
CA PHE A 266 15.76 -1.08 19.96
C PHE A 266 14.38 -1.68 20.22
N TYR A 267 13.91 -1.57 21.46
CA TYR A 267 12.65 -2.16 21.91
C TYR A 267 11.71 -1.09 22.46
N ILE A 268 10.48 -1.00 21.95
CA ILE A 268 9.46 -0.09 22.50
C ILE A 268 8.51 -0.90 23.38
N SER A 269 8.26 -0.44 24.61
CA SER A 269 7.26 -1.03 25.51
C SER A 269 5.88 -1.13 24.86
N TYR A 270 5.15 -2.23 25.06
CA TYR A 270 3.73 -2.32 24.65
C TYR A 270 2.83 -1.26 25.31
N ASN A 271 3.25 -0.75 26.47
CA ASN A 271 2.49 0.24 27.23
C ASN A 271 2.84 1.69 26.86
N ASP A 272 3.70 1.91 25.86
CA ASP A 272 3.99 3.25 25.35
C ASP A 272 2.71 3.94 24.85
N THR A 273 2.50 5.21 25.20
CA THR A 273 1.24 5.92 24.94
C THR A 273 1.15 6.52 23.54
N LYS A 274 2.24 6.49 22.75
CA LYS A 274 2.32 7.13 21.43
C LYS A 274 2.76 6.21 20.31
N ALA A 275 3.48 5.14 20.62
CA ALA A 275 3.82 4.14 19.65
C ALA A 275 2.58 3.56 18.96
N LEU A 276 2.69 3.27 17.67
CA LEU A 276 1.64 2.63 16.86
C LEU A 276 0.35 3.47 16.75
N SER A 277 0.41 4.79 16.96
CA SER A 277 -0.73 5.68 16.70
C SER A 277 -1.13 5.67 15.22
N THR A 278 -0.19 5.37 14.34
CA THR A 278 -0.40 5.01 12.93
C THR A 278 0.41 3.77 12.62
N VAL A 279 -0.24 2.76 12.05
CA VAL A 279 0.39 1.53 11.55
C VAL A 279 0.11 1.40 10.06
N GLY A 280 1.15 1.38 9.24
CA GLY A 280 1.06 1.28 7.78
C GLY A 280 1.72 0.02 7.24
N VAL A 281 1.18 -0.53 6.16
CA VAL A 281 1.77 -1.67 5.45
C VAL A 281 1.52 -1.56 3.95
N TYR A 282 2.45 -2.06 3.15
CA TYR A 282 2.42 -2.00 1.68
C TYR A 282 2.36 -3.41 1.06
N PRO A 283 1.23 -4.13 1.21
CA PRO A 283 1.14 -5.50 0.72
C PRO A 283 0.92 -5.51 -0.79
N GLY A 284 1.75 -6.26 -1.51
CA GLY A 284 1.62 -6.41 -2.96
C GLY A 284 2.52 -5.43 -3.70
N VAL A 285 3.49 -6.01 -4.41
CA VAL A 285 4.42 -5.31 -5.28
C VAL A 285 4.36 -5.99 -6.63
N GLY A 286 4.12 -5.22 -7.68
CA GLY A 286 4.12 -5.68 -9.07
C GLY A 286 5.32 -5.10 -9.83
N GLU A 287 5.84 -5.84 -10.79
CA GLU A 287 6.86 -5.32 -11.72
C GLU A 287 6.21 -4.35 -12.71
N VAL A 288 6.85 -3.20 -12.92
CA VAL A 288 6.49 -2.26 -13.98
C VAL A 288 7.05 -2.76 -15.31
N GLN A 289 6.18 -3.02 -16.27
CA GLN A 289 6.57 -3.48 -17.60
C GLN A 289 6.71 -2.31 -18.59
N PRO A 290 7.58 -2.41 -19.60
CA PRO A 290 7.63 -1.42 -20.67
C PRO A 290 6.26 -1.25 -21.33
N GLY A 291 5.74 -0.02 -21.32
CA GLY A 291 4.44 0.32 -21.88
C GLY A 291 3.26 0.21 -20.91
N ASP A 292 3.49 -0.18 -19.65
CA ASP A 292 2.50 0.03 -18.59
C ASP A 292 2.20 1.53 -18.46
N LYS A 293 0.91 1.85 -18.37
CA LYS A 293 0.42 3.21 -18.16
C LYS A 293 -0.55 3.25 -17.00
N LEU A 294 -0.53 4.39 -16.34
CA LEU A 294 -1.45 4.73 -15.27
C LEU A 294 -2.30 5.91 -15.70
N TYR A 295 -3.60 5.67 -15.90
CA TYR A 295 -4.59 6.72 -16.01
C TYR A 295 -4.93 7.22 -14.61
N MET A 296 -4.48 8.43 -14.30
CA MET A 296 -4.74 9.10 -13.04
C MET A 296 -4.76 10.61 -13.22
N ILE A 297 -5.48 11.28 -12.32
CA ILE A 297 -5.38 12.73 -12.11
C ILE A 297 -5.05 13.07 -10.66
N ASP A 298 -5.18 12.11 -9.72
CA ASP A 298 -4.97 12.33 -8.30
C ASP A 298 -3.49 12.25 -7.88
N GLN A 299 -2.78 13.38 -7.95
CA GLN A 299 -1.33 13.45 -7.73
C GLN A 299 -0.91 13.07 -6.30
N LEU A 300 -1.65 13.53 -5.30
CA LEU A 300 -1.37 13.40 -3.86
C LEU A 300 -2.23 12.35 -3.17
N GLY A 301 -3.14 11.71 -3.91
CA GLY A 301 -3.96 10.59 -3.44
C GLY A 301 -4.94 11.00 -2.34
N TRP A 302 -5.06 10.17 -1.30
CA TRP A 302 -6.11 10.33 -0.30
C TRP A 302 -5.85 11.46 0.71
N ILE A 303 -6.36 12.65 0.39
CA ILE A 303 -6.31 13.85 1.26
C ILE A 303 -7.60 13.99 2.07
N GLY A 304 -8.77 13.90 1.43
CA GLY A 304 -10.06 14.13 2.05
C GLY A 304 -11.11 13.07 1.71
N ASN A 305 -12.30 13.19 2.31
CA ASN A 305 -13.45 12.32 2.05
C ASN A 305 -14.73 13.14 1.84
N VAL A 306 -15.53 12.77 0.84
CA VAL A 306 -16.84 13.39 0.57
C VAL A 306 -17.93 12.31 0.59
N GLY A 307 -19.16 12.71 0.91
CA GLY A 307 -20.31 11.83 0.85
C GLY A 307 -21.63 12.58 1.05
N TYR A 308 -22.64 11.86 1.51
CA TYR A 308 -24.02 12.35 1.64
C TYR A 308 -24.62 12.08 3.02
N GLY A 309 -23.78 11.76 4.02
CA GLY A 309 -24.22 11.32 5.33
C GLY A 309 -24.74 9.88 5.34
N THR A 310 -24.49 9.13 4.26
CA THR A 310 -24.85 7.73 4.07
C THR A 310 -23.60 6.89 3.82
N GLU A 311 -23.67 5.61 4.18
CA GLU A 311 -22.58 4.64 3.97
C GLU A 311 -22.34 4.34 2.48
N LEU A 312 -23.36 4.55 1.65
CA LEU A 312 -23.31 4.33 0.21
C LEU A 312 -23.10 5.67 -0.53
N ALA A 313 -22.11 5.72 -1.41
CA ALA A 313 -21.95 6.79 -2.39
C ALA A 313 -21.15 6.29 -3.61
N PHE A 314 -21.18 7.04 -4.70
CA PHE A 314 -20.58 6.66 -5.97
C PHE A 314 -19.64 7.75 -6.47
N GLY A 315 -18.43 7.37 -6.86
CA GLY A 315 -17.53 8.19 -7.65
C GLY A 315 -17.58 7.79 -9.13
N LEU A 316 -17.36 8.74 -10.02
CA LEU A 316 -17.27 8.51 -11.45
C LEU A 316 -16.16 9.40 -12.01
N ILE A 317 -15.25 8.81 -12.78
CA ILE A 317 -14.20 9.54 -13.47
C ILE A 317 -14.23 9.22 -14.96
N ARG A 318 -13.85 10.19 -15.79
CA ARG A 318 -13.67 10.04 -17.25
C ARG A 318 -12.19 10.04 -17.58
N TYR A 319 -11.79 9.16 -18.50
CA TYR A 319 -10.49 9.18 -19.14
C TYR A 319 -10.66 9.07 -20.66
N GLU A 320 -9.59 9.37 -21.39
CA GLU A 320 -9.49 9.16 -22.83
C GLU A 320 -8.26 8.31 -23.09
N ALA A 321 -8.44 7.18 -23.80
CA ALA A 321 -7.35 6.29 -24.16
C ALA A 321 -6.38 7.00 -25.09
N THR A 322 -5.09 6.98 -24.76
CA THR A 322 -4.04 7.63 -25.54
C THR A 322 -3.53 6.75 -26.68
N ASP A 323 -3.64 5.43 -26.54
CA ASP A 323 -3.25 4.44 -27.55
C ASP A 323 -4.32 3.34 -27.69
N ASN A 324 -4.09 2.41 -28.62
CA ASN A 324 -4.79 1.14 -28.57
C ASN A 324 -4.20 0.30 -27.44
N GLU A 325 -4.97 0.00 -26.41
CA GLU A 325 -4.48 -0.59 -25.18
C GLU A 325 -5.57 -1.34 -24.42
N GLN A 326 -5.15 -2.04 -23.37
CA GLN A 326 -6.02 -2.83 -22.51
C GLN A 326 -5.98 -2.29 -21.08
N ILE A 327 -7.13 -1.98 -20.50
CA ILE A 327 -7.26 -1.74 -19.06
C ILE A 327 -7.44 -3.07 -18.36
N ASN A 328 -6.58 -3.37 -17.39
CA ASN A 328 -6.56 -4.65 -16.68
C ASN A 328 -6.93 -4.54 -15.21
N ALA A 329 -6.82 -3.34 -14.63
CA ALA A 329 -7.17 -3.11 -13.24
C ALA A 329 -7.63 -1.67 -13.02
N VAL A 330 -8.38 -1.47 -11.93
CA VAL A 330 -8.79 -0.17 -11.43
C VAL A 330 -8.28 -0.04 -10.00
N GLY A 331 -7.72 1.11 -9.67
CA GLY A 331 -7.23 1.38 -8.33
C GLY A 331 -7.96 2.52 -7.65
N THR A 332 -8.21 2.39 -6.35
CA THR A 332 -8.83 3.45 -5.56
C THR A 332 -8.47 3.35 -4.08
N TYR A 333 -8.64 4.44 -3.34
CA TYR A 333 -8.55 4.41 -1.89
C TYR A 333 -9.89 4.04 -1.26
N VAL A 334 -9.83 3.47 -0.07
CA VAL A 334 -10.97 3.25 0.83
C VAL A 334 -10.62 3.79 2.22
N ASN A 335 -11.61 4.35 2.92
CA ASN A 335 -11.36 5.11 4.15
C ASN A 335 -11.86 4.43 5.43
N THR A 336 -12.57 3.30 5.30
CA THR A 336 -13.24 2.62 6.39
C THR A 336 -12.91 1.12 6.37
N GLU A 337 -12.76 0.54 7.55
CA GLU A 337 -12.61 -0.90 7.76
C GLU A 337 -13.84 -1.66 7.25
N ALA A 338 -13.61 -2.83 6.65
CA ALA A 338 -14.66 -3.66 6.05
C ALA A 338 -15.50 -2.93 4.98
N THR A 339 -14.92 -1.95 4.28
CA THR A 339 -15.53 -1.34 3.09
C THR A 339 -15.73 -2.40 2.01
N SER A 340 -16.84 -2.29 1.26
CA SER A 340 -16.95 -2.99 -0.02
C SER A 340 -16.98 -1.98 -1.16
N ILE A 341 -16.32 -2.32 -2.26
CA ILE A 341 -16.33 -1.54 -3.49
C ILE A 341 -16.83 -2.37 -4.67
N SER A 342 -17.60 -1.77 -5.56
CA SER A 342 -17.95 -2.35 -6.86
C SER A 342 -17.57 -1.38 -7.96
N ILE A 343 -16.99 -1.90 -9.05
CA ILE A 343 -16.41 -1.09 -10.12
C ILE A 343 -17.10 -1.46 -11.42
N GLU A 344 -17.49 -0.46 -12.20
CA GLU A 344 -18.04 -0.63 -13.54
C GLU A 344 -17.37 0.34 -14.51
N ILE A 345 -17.02 -0.13 -15.71
CA ILE A 345 -16.39 0.68 -16.76
C ILE A 345 -17.38 0.83 -17.92
N TYR A 346 -17.59 2.04 -18.41
CA TYR A 346 -18.53 2.36 -19.48
C TYR A 346 -17.87 3.10 -20.64
N GLN A 347 -18.41 2.93 -21.85
CA GLN A 347 -17.96 3.62 -23.06
C GLN A 347 -18.33 5.11 -23.10
N SER A 348 -19.46 5.49 -22.51
CA SER A 348 -19.99 6.85 -22.71
C SER A 348 -20.91 7.31 -21.60
N LYS A 349 -20.95 8.64 -21.40
CA LYS A 349 -21.90 9.33 -20.53
C LYS A 349 -22.67 10.40 -21.32
N SER A 350 -23.99 10.40 -21.23
CA SER A 350 -24.86 11.46 -21.77
C SER A 350 -25.80 11.97 -20.68
N GLY A 351 -25.57 13.20 -20.23
CA GLY A 351 -26.23 13.74 -19.03
C GLY A 351 -25.98 12.84 -17.83
N ASN A 352 -27.03 12.22 -17.30
CA ASN A 352 -26.97 11.29 -16.17
C ASN A 352 -26.87 9.80 -16.57
N THR A 353 -26.91 9.50 -17.86
CA THR A 353 -26.99 8.12 -18.36
C THR A 353 -25.60 7.62 -18.75
N LEU A 354 -25.20 6.46 -18.21
CA LEU A 354 -24.03 5.71 -18.63
C LEU A 354 -24.48 4.60 -19.61
N THR A 355 -23.77 4.43 -20.72
CA THR A 355 -24.06 3.42 -21.73
C THR A 355 -22.80 2.70 -22.21
N GLY A 356 -22.98 1.47 -22.71
CA GLY A 356 -21.89 0.63 -23.18
C GLY A 356 -21.03 0.11 -22.03
N LEU A 357 -21.61 -0.67 -21.12
CA LEU A 357 -20.86 -1.34 -20.05
C LEU A 357 -19.79 -2.25 -20.67
N LEU A 358 -18.53 -2.00 -20.33
CA LEU A 358 -17.33 -2.71 -20.81
C LEU A 358 -16.88 -3.79 -19.82
N ALA A 359 -16.89 -3.47 -18.53
CA ALA A 359 -16.50 -4.38 -17.45
C ALA A 359 -17.25 -4.06 -16.16
N SER A 360 -17.38 -5.07 -15.29
CA SER A 360 -17.90 -4.94 -13.94
C SER A 360 -17.15 -5.91 -13.03
N VAL A 361 -16.76 -5.46 -11.85
CA VAL A 361 -16.13 -6.30 -10.81
C VAL A 361 -16.67 -5.89 -9.44
N GLY A 362 -16.97 -6.88 -8.60
CA GLY A 362 -17.35 -6.68 -7.21
C GLY A 362 -18.68 -7.33 -6.79
N PRO A 363 -19.06 -7.21 -5.51
CA PRO A 363 -18.37 -6.41 -4.49
C PRO A 363 -17.02 -7.03 -4.08
N VAL A 364 -15.98 -6.20 -4.05
CA VAL A 364 -14.67 -6.51 -3.48
C VAL A 364 -14.66 -6.02 -2.04
N PHE A 365 -14.34 -6.89 -1.09
CA PHE A 365 -14.26 -6.55 0.32
C PHE A 365 -12.83 -6.10 0.66
N CYS A 366 -12.72 -4.92 1.25
CA CYS A 366 -11.49 -4.29 1.69
C CYS A 366 -11.41 -4.38 3.21
N ASP A 367 -10.43 -5.12 3.72
CA ASP A 367 -10.33 -5.39 5.17
C ASP A 367 -10.08 -4.10 5.96
N TYR A 368 -9.18 -3.26 5.47
CA TYR A 368 -8.72 -2.04 6.14
C TYR A 368 -8.72 -0.82 5.22
N PRO A 369 -8.80 0.41 5.78
CA PRO A 369 -8.55 1.64 5.03
C PRO A 369 -7.20 1.62 4.30
N GLY A 370 -7.11 2.22 3.12
CA GLY A 370 -5.88 2.23 2.34
C GLY A 370 -6.12 2.28 0.83
N TYR A 371 -5.14 1.86 0.04
CA TYR A 371 -5.21 1.78 -1.42
C TYR A 371 -5.39 0.33 -1.87
N TYR A 372 -6.26 0.12 -2.85
CA TYR A 372 -6.52 -1.18 -3.46
C TYR A 372 -6.48 -1.07 -4.98
N LYS A 373 -5.57 -1.81 -5.61
CA LYS A 373 -5.67 -2.18 -7.02
C LYS A 373 -6.54 -3.43 -7.16
N VAL A 374 -7.61 -3.32 -7.93
CA VAL A 374 -8.56 -4.40 -8.22
C VAL A 374 -8.40 -4.82 -9.67
N ASP A 375 -7.95 -6.05 -9.88
CA ASP A 375 -7.87 -6.64 -11.21
C ASP A 375 -9.28 -6.87 -11.78
N LEU A 376 -9.45 -6.62 -13.07
CA LEU A 376 -10.68 -6.92 -13.81
C LEU A 376 -10.72 -8.41 -14.18
N ASP A 377 -11.92 -8.99 -14.22
CA ASP A 377 -12.12 -10.39 -14.64
C ASP A 377 -11.64 -10.65 -16.08
N ALA A 378 -11.69 -9.61 -16.92
CA ALA A 378 -11.15 -9.61 -18.28
C ALA A 378 -10.64 -8.20 -18.65
N PRO A 379 -9.57 -8.11 -19.46
CA PRO A 379 -9.11 -6.84 -20.02
C PRO A 379 -10.18 -6.09 -20.80
N VAL A 380 -10.19 -4.76 -20.68
CA VAL A 380 -11.04 -3.87 -21.49
C VAL A 380 -10.21 -3.28 -22.61
N GLU A 381 -10.52 -3.67 -23.84
CA GLU A 381 -9.91 -3.12 -25.06
C GLU A 381 -10.41 -1.69 -25.32
N LEU A 382 -9.47 -0.77 -25.50
CA LEU A 382 -9.74 0.62 -25.86
C LEU A 382 -8.97 0.97 -27.14
N THR A 383 -9.59 1.79 -27.99
CA THR A 383 -8.89 2.39 -29.13
C THR A 383 -8.39 3.79 -28.78
N SER A 384 -7.28 4.24 -29.36
CA SER A 384 -6.79 5.61 -29.17
C SER A 384 -7.88 6.65 -29.46
N GLY A 385 -8.02 7.63 -28.57
CA GLY A 385 -9.08 8.65 -28.56
C GLY A 385 -10.44 8.18 -28.03
N GLN A 386 -10.58 6.93 -27.61
CA GLN A 386 -11.81 6.43 -27.02
C GLN A 386 -11.94 6.91 -25.57
N GLU A 387 -13.03 7.60 -25.28
CA GLU A 387 -13.42 7.90 -23.90
C GLU A 387 -13.89 6.64 -23.17
N PHE A 388 -13.62 6.60 -21.87
CA PHE A 388 -14.18 5.61 -20.97
C PHE A 388 -14.41 6.21 -19.59
N TYR A 389 -15.36 5.63 -18.87
CA TYR A 389 -15.83 6.13 -17.59
C TYR A 389 -15.76 5.03 -16.56
N ILE A 390 -15.11 5.29 -15.43
CA ILE A 390 -15.00 4.32 -14.33
C ILE A 390 -15.90 4.78 -13.21
N LYS A 391 -16.93 3.99 -12.93
CA LYS A 391 -17.82 4.16 -11.79
C LYS A 391 -17.34 3.28 -10.65
N VAL A 392 -17.20 3.85 -9.46
CA VAL A 392 -16.92 3.10 -8.23
C VAL A 392 -18.06 3.35 -7.25
N GLU A 393 -18.72 2.27 -6.84
CA GLU A 393 -19.63 2.24 -5.69
C GLU A 393 -18.83 1.99 -4.43
N TYR A 394 -18.94 2.89 -3.44
CA TYR A 394 -18.32 2.74 -2.13
C TYR A 394 -19.41 2.48 -1.09
N ASN A 395 -19.26 1.40 -0.33
CA ASN A 395 -20.08 1.11 0.84
C ASN A 395 -19.19 1.05 2.08
N THR A 396 -19.26 2.08 2.92
CA THR A 396 -18.40 2.31 4.10
C THR A 396 -19.20 2.16 5.40
N PRO A 397 -19.15 0.99 6.08
CA PRO A 397 -19.99 0.73 7.24
C PRO A 397 -19.74 1.71 8.38
N GLY A 398 -20.81 2.36 8.85
CA GLY A 398 -20.79 3.35 9.93
C GLY A 398 -20.21 4.72 9.57
N TYR A 399 -19.86 4.99 8.30
CA TYR A 399 -19.22 6.25 7.91
C TYR A 399 -19.91 6.92 6.72
N GLY A 400 -20.24 8.22 6.87
CA GLY A 400 -21.06 8.98 5.93
C GLY A 400 -20.32 9.73 4.82
N TYR A 401 -19.01 9.50 4.67
CA TYR A 401 -18.15 10.18 3.70
C TYR A 401 -17.38 9.14 2.85
N PRO A 402 -18.06 8.39 1.96
CA PRO A 402 -17.47 7.18 1.41
C PRO A 402 -16.36 7.40 0.39
N ILE A 403 -16.30 8.56 -0.27
CA ILE A 403 -15.50 8.79 -1.48
C ILE A 403 -14.20 9.56 -1.14
N PRO A 404 -13.01 8.95 -1.28
CA PRO A 404 -11.74 9.64 -1.15
C PRO A 404 -11.45 10.57 -2.32
N TYR A 405 -10.80 11.70 -2.04
CA TYR A 405 -10.36 12.66 -3.06
C TYR A 405 -9.09 13.39 -2.63
N GLU A 406 -8.46 14.09 -3.57
CA GLU A 406 -7.45 15.10 -3.31
C GLU A 406 -7.94 16.54 -3.48
N LYS A 407 -7.34 17.47 -2.73
CA LYS A 407 -7.65 18.90 -2.84
C LYS A 407 -6.49 19.76 -2.34
N TYR A 408 -6.58 21.06 -2.60
CA TYR A 408 -5.76 22.07 -1.94
C TYR A 408 -5.97 22.07 -0.41
N SER A 409 -4.87 22.11 0.31
CA SER A 409 -4.80 22.41 1.74
C SER A 409 -3.56 23.24 2.01
N ASP A 410 -3.77 24.43 2.59
CA ASP A 410 -2.72 25.40 2.85
C ASP A 410 -1.49 24.79 3.56
N GLY A 411 -0.30 24.98 3.01
CA GLY A 411 0.95 24.47 3.59
C GLY A 411 1.04 22.94 3.70
N TYR A 412 0.24 22.19 2.94
CA TYR A 412 0.28 20.72 2.92
C TYR A 412 0.14 20.12 1.51
N SER A 413 -0.94 20.47 0.79
CA SER A 413 -1.26 19.90 -0.52
C SER A 413 -1.66 21.00 -1.51
N ASP A 414 -1.09 20.97 -2.71
CA ASP A 414 -1.40 21.90 -3.80
C ASP A 414 -1.45 21.14 -5.15
N PRO A 415 -2.40 20.20 -5.31
CA PRO A 415 -2.53 19.44 -6.54
C PRO A 415 -3.13 20.28 -7.66
N VAL A 416 -2.83 19.91 -8.92
CA VAL A 416 -3.55 20.45 -10.08
C VAL A 416 -4.92 19.77 -10.16
N ILE A 417 -5.97 20.51 -9.78
CA ILE A 417 -7.34 20.00 -9.89
C ILE A 417 -7.85 20.12 -11.32
N GLU A 418 -8.36 19.04 -11.89
CA GLU A 418 -8.84 18.97 -13.26
C GLU A 418 -10.29 19.46 -13.42
N ALA A 419 -10.62 19.90 -14.64
CA ALA A 419 -11.95 20.39 -15.01
C ALA A 419 -12.74 19.30 -15.75
N GLY A 420 -14.02 19.09 -15.40
CA GLY A 420 -14.89 18.22 -16.20
C GLY A 420 -14.56 16.72 -16.19
N MET A 421 -13.75 16.25 -15.25
CA MET A 421 -13.26 14.86 -15.18
C MET A 421 -14.03 13.98 -14.18
N CYS A 422 -14.56 14.59 -13.11
CA CYS A 422 -15.06 13.87 -11.93
C CYS A 422 -16.53 14.15 -11.62
N TRP A 423 -17.27 13.12 -11.23
CA TRP A 423 -18.63 13.25 -10.70
C TRP A 423 -18.84 12.39 -9.45
N ILE A 424 -19.69 12.88 -8.55
CA ILE A 424 -20.16 12.12 -7.38
C ILE A 424 -21.68 11.94 -7.40
N SER A 425 -22.16 10.89 -6.74
CA SER A 425 -23.60 10.59 -6.64
C SER A 425 -23.94 9.85 -5.35
N SER A 426 -25.13 10.08 -4.81
CA SER A 426 -25.71 9.27 -3.71
C SER A 426 -26.50 8.07 -4.21
N SER A 427 -26.88 8.04 -5.49
CA SER A 427 -27.79 7.04 -6.07
C SER A 427 -27.17 6.22 -7.21
N GLY A 428 -25.99 6.61 -7.69
CA GLY A 428 -25.35 6.02 -8.87
C GLY A 428 -26.06 6.34 -10.20
N SER A 429 -27.03 7.26 -10.17
CA SER A 429 -27.89 7.60 -11.32
C SER A 429 -28.08 9.10 -11.53
N LEU A 430 -27.76 9.93 -10.53
CA LEU A 430 -27.77 11.40 -10.64
C LEU A 430 -26.38 11.92 -10.30
N TRP A 431 -25.69 12.47 -11.29
CA TRP A 431 -24.27 12.81 -11.20
C TRP A 431 -24.07 14.30 -11.00
N THR A 432 -23.27 14.65 -9.99
CA THR A 432 -22.87 16.03 -9.69
C THR A 432 -21.40 16.20 -10.03
N LEU A 433 -21.09 17.16 -10.90
CA LEU A 433 -19.71 17.45 -11.32
C LEU A 433 -18.91 18.05 -10.14
N VAL A 434 -17.66 17.64 -10.02
CA VAL A 434 -16.64 18.21 -9.13
C VAL A 434 -15.36 18.43 -9.93
N GLY A 435 -14.55 19.41 -9.54
CA GLY A 435 -13.40 19.87 -10.31
C GLY A 435 -13.17 21.37 -10.15
N ASN A 436 -12.12 21.90 -10.78
CA ASN A 436 -11.77 23.32 -10.67
C ASN A 436 -12.80 24.26 -11.34
N ASP A 437 -13.69 23.70 -12.17
CA ASP A 437 -14.74 24.38 -12.90
C ASP A 437 -16.05 24.49 -12.11
N VAL A 438 -16.07 23.96 -10.88
CA VAL A 438 -17.23 23.97 -10.00
C VAL A 438 -16.88 24.60 -8.66
N ALA A 439 -17.36 25.83 -8.45
CA ALA A 439 -17.05 26.61 -7.24
C ALA A 439 -17.37 25.87 -5.94
N ASN A 440 -16.40 25.83 -5.02
CA ASN A 440 -16.41 25.13 -3.73
C ASN A 440 -16.42 23.59 -3.83
N LYS A 441 -16.12 23.05 -5.01
CA LYS A 441 -16.00 21.61 -5.27
C LYS A 441 -14.70 21.25 -5.96
N GLU A 442 -13.67 22.05 -5.75
CA GLU A 442 -12.33 21.88 -6.31
C GLU A 442 -11.66 20.67 -5.66
N ARG A 443 -11.80 19.51 -6.31
CA ARG A 443 -11.26 18.22 -5.88
C ARG A 443 -11.19 17.23 -7.04
N ASP A 444 -10.25 16.30 -6.96
CA ASP A 444 -10.15 15.16 -7.88
C ASP A 444 -10.33 13.84 -7.14
N LEU A 445 -11.10 12.92 -7.74
CA LEU A 445 -11.39 11.63 -7.15
C LEU A 445 -10.21 10.69 -7.31
N CYS A 446 -9.90 9.91 -6.28
CA CYS A 446 -8.80 8.95 -6.32
C CYS A 446 -9.23 7.64 -7.00
N ILE A 447 -9.52 7.68 -8.30
CA ILE A 447 -9.92 6.53 -9.11
C ILE A 447 -8.98 6.45 -10.32
N ARG A 448 -8.20 5.37 -10.39
CA ARG A 448 -7.15 5.17 -11.40
C ARG A 448 -7.44 3.96 -12.28
N ALA A 449 -6.91 3.96 -13.50
CA ALA A 449 -6.95 2.81 -14.40
C ALA A 449 -5.54 2.37 -14.77
N TYR A 450 -5.27 1.07 -14.69
CA TYR A 450 -3.98 0.49 -15.06
C TYR A 450 -4.12 -0.20 -16.41
N THR A 451 -3.28 0.20 -17.36
CA THR A 451 -3.11 -0.63 -18.54
C THR A 451 -2.27 -1.86 -18.20
N GLY A 452 -2.42 -2.92 -18.97
CA GLY A 452 -1.36 -3.92 -19.06
C GLY A 452 -0.85 -3.99 -20.49
N SER A 453 0.35 -4.54 -20.64
CA SER A 453 0.92 -4.78 -21.96
C SER A 453 -0.05 -5.62 -22.79
N ILE A 454 -0.46 -5.12 -23.96
CA ILE A 454 -0.96 -5.99 -25.02
C ILE A 454 0.20 -6.94 -25.32
N ALA A 455 0.07 -8.20 -24.93
CA ALA A 455 0.94 -9.23 -25.47
C ALA A 455 0.78 -9.13 -26.99
N THR A 456 1.76 -8.54 -27.68
CA THR A 456 1.81 -8.60 -29.13
C THR A 456 1.75 -10.08 -29.46
N SER A 457 0.72 -10.45 -30.20
CA SER A 457 0.49 -11.80 -30.68
C SER A 457 1.54 -12.15 -31.72
N ASN A 458 2.80 -12.25 -31.29
CA ASN A 458 3.59 -13.37 -31.73
C ASN A 458 2.90 -14.59 -31.14
N SER A 459 2.48 -15.47 -32.02
CA SER A 459 1.98 -16.80 -31.71
C SER A 459 3.06 -17.59 -30.95
N GLU A 460 3.29 -17.26 -29.70
CA GLU A 460 3.82 -18.17 -28.72
C GLU A 460 2.62 -18.80 -28.06
N VAL A 461 2.47 -20.08 -28.36
CA VAL A 461 1.60 -21.02 -27.67
C VAL A 461 1.61 -20.66 -26.19
N LYS A 462 0.44 -20.36 -25.60
CA LYS A 462 0.25 -20.37 -24.14
C LYS A 462 0.81 -21.70 -23.65
N THR A 463 2.05 -21.69 -23.22
CA THR A 463 2.65 -22.84 -22.58
C THR A 463 2.17 -22.69 -21.15
N GLU A 464 1.31 -23.61 -20.71
CA GLU A 464 1.01 -23.75 -19.28
C GLU A 464 2.31 -23.54 -18.50
N LYS A 465 2.32 -22.61 -17.56
CA LYS A 465 3.50 -22.32 -16.75
C LYS A 465 3.93 -23.64 -16.11
N GLN A 466 5.04 -24.18 -16.60
CA GLN A 466 5.52 -25.50 -16.29
C GLN A 466 5.93 -25.54 -14.81
N GLU A 467 5.06 -26.10 -13.96
CA GLU A 467 5.20 -26.01 -12.50
C GLU A 467 6.22 -27.06 -11.98
N ILE A 468 7.25 -26.60 -11.27
CA ILE A 468 8.19 -27.44 -10.53
C ILE A 468 7.84 -27.32 -9.04
N LYS A 469 7.47 -28.44 -8.41
CA LYS A 469 7.17 -28.52 -6.98
C LYS A 469 8.36 -29.09 -6.23
N ILE A 470 8.77 -28.40 -5.18
CA ILE A 470 9.82 -28.86 -4.27
C ILE A 470 9.18 -29.10 -2.91
N PHE A 471 9.33 -30.31 -2.37
CA PHE A 471 8.80 -30.71 -1.08
C PHE A 471 9.97 -31.05 -0.15
N PRO A 472 10.44 -30.09 0.66
CA PRO A 472 11.48 -30.33 1.66
C PRO A 472 10.96 -31.31 2.72
N GLN A 473 11.69 -32.39 2.97
CA GLN A 473 11.53 -33.24 4.17
C GLN A 473 12.89 -33.44 4.87
N PRO A 474 13.57 -32.35 5.22
CA PRO A 474 14.96 -32.41 5.67
C PRO A 474 15.15 -33.10 7.02
N ALA A 475 14.12 -33.13 7.90
CA ALA A 475 14.10 -33.95 9.12
C ALA A 475 14.16 -35.48 8.86
N ASN A 476 13.91 -35.91 7.62
CA ASN A 476 14.05 -37.30 7.16
C ASN A 476 15.15 -37.46 6.11
N ASP A 477 16.11 -36.51 6.06
CA ASP A 477 17.21 -36.46 5.10
C ASP A 477 16.78 -36.49 3.63
N LYS A 478 15.62 -35.89 3.29
CA LYS A 478 15.03 -36.00 1.95
C LYS A 478 14.51 -34.68 1.42
N VAL A 479 14.57 -34.54 0.09
CA VAL A 479 13.83 -33.54 -0.67
C VAL A 479 13.22 -34.22 -1.87
N TYR A 480 11.97 -33.88 -2.19
CA TYR A 480 11.33 -34.34 -3.42
C TYR A 480 11.19 -33.19 -4.41
N VAL A 481 11.52 -33.45 -5.67
CA VAL A 481 11.29 -32.52 -6.77
C VAL A 481 10.38 -33.20 -7.78
N GLU A 482 9.26 -32.57 -8.09
CA GLU A 482 8.23 -33.11 -8.97
C GLU A 482 7.87 -32.11 -10.07
N TYR A 483 7.88 -32.58 -11.31
CA TYR A 483 7.47 -31.81 -12.48
C TYR A 483 6.89 -32.74 -13.55
N ALA A 484 5.99 -32.24 -14.40
CA ALA A 484 5.19 -33.06 -15.31
C ALA A 484 5.36 -32.73 -16.81
N PHE A 485 6.45 -32.06 -17.17
CA PHE A 485 6.77 -31.65 -18.54
C PHE A 485 8.03 -32.35 -19.08
N ASP A 486 8.12 -32.43 -20.40
CA ASP A 486 9.17 -33.16 -21.13
C ASP A 486 10.43 -32.29 -21.30
N GLN A 487 11.12 -32.04 -20.19
CA GLN A 487 12.39 -31.34 -20.15
C GLN A 487 13.31 -32.00 -19.13
N GLU A 488 14.58 -32.21 -19.48
CA GLU A 488 15.57 -32.68 -18.54
C GLU A 488 16.03 -31.53 -17.64
N LEU A 489 15.82 -31.68 -16.34
CA LEU A 489 16.24 -30.72 -15.33
C LEU A 489 17.40 -31.29 -14.51
N ASN A 490 18.22 -30.39 -13.99
CA ASN A 490 19.28 -30.70 -13.04
C ASN A 490 19.00 -29.95 -11.74
N TYR A 491 19.56 -30.43 -10.65
CA TYR A 491 19.55 -29.70 -9.39
C TYR A 491 20.97 -29.51 -8.85
N ARG A 492 21.15 -28.56 -7.95
CA ARG A 492 22.36 -28.38 -7.15
C ARG A 492 21.98 -27.81 -5.77
N ILE A 493 22.71 -28.18 -4.73
CA ILE A 493 22.46 -27.67 -3.37
C ILE A 493 23.64 -26.84 -2.90
N PHE A 494 23.33 -25.67 -2.35
CA PHE A 494 24.29 -24.69 -1.84
C PHE A 494 24.08 -24.48 -0.34
N SER A 495 25.16 -24.23 0.39
CA SER A 495 25.09 -23.64 1.74
C SER A 495 24.80 -22.15 1.68
N VAL A 496 24.43 -21.56 2.81
CA VAL A 496 24.15 -20.12 2.95
C VAL A 496 25.30 -19.19 2.54
N ASP A 497 26.56 -19.67 2.57
CA ASP A 497 27.74 -18.94 2.09
C ASP A 497 27.99 -19.13 0.58
N GLY A 498 27.03 -19.70 -0.16
CA GLY A 498 27.07 -19.88 -1.61
C GLY A 498 27.95 -21.04 -2.10
N ARG A 499 28.51 -21.86 -1.20
CA ARG A 499 29.32 -23.02 -1.58
C ARG A 499 28.42 -24.18 -2.02
N THR A 500 28.76 -24.84 -3.11
CA THR A 500 28.09 -26.08 -3.51
C THR A 500 28.42 -27.17 -2.49
N VAL A 501 27.40 -27.68 -1.80
CA VAL A 501 27.54 -28.72 -0.76
C VAL A 501 27.09 -30.09 -1.25
N LEU A 502 26.31 -30.13 -2.33
CA LEU A 502 25.90 -31.36 -3.00
C LEU A 502 26.02 -31.15 -4.50
N GLU A 503 26.86 -31.98 -5.14
CA GLU A 503 27.10 -31.90 -6.58
C GLU A 503 25.81 -32.12 -7.39
N SER A 504 25.82 -31.61 -8.62
CA SER A 504 24.65 -31.59 -9.48
C SER A 504 24.14 -32.98 -9.83
N GLY A 505 22.84 -33.21 -9.65
CA GLY A 505 22.16 -34.44 -10.05
C GLY A 505 21.09 -34.17 -11.11
N ARG A 506 20.84 -35.17 -11.96
CA ARG A 506 19.79 -35.17 -12.97
C ARG A 506 18.43 -35.51 -12.34
N LEU A 507 17.39 -34.80 -12.76
CA LEU A 507 15.99 -35.07 -12.43
C LEU A 507 15.28 -35.58 -13.69
N ASN A 508 14.40 -36.57 -13.54
CA ASN A 508 13.53 -37.04 -14.62
C ASN A 508 12.10 -36.55 -14.43
N THR A 509 11.30 -36.49 -15.50
CA THR A 509 9.88 -36.14 -15.39
C THR A 509 9.17 -37.06 -14.40
N GLY A 510 8.31 -36.48 -13.56
CA GLY A 510 7.69 -37.12 -12.41
C GLY A 510 8.41 -36.78 -11.09
N LYS A 511 8.23 -37.62 -10.08
CA LYS A 511 8.72 -37.38 -8.72
C LYS A 511 10.12 -37.95 -8.50
N ASN A 512 11.06 -37.07 -8.23
CA ASN A 512 12.45 -37.41 -7.93
C ASN A 512 12.71 -37.29 -6.42
N ARG A 513 13.59 -38.13 -5.90
CA ARG A 513 14.00 -38.11 -4.49
C ARG A 513 15.50 -37.79 -4.40
N ILE A 514 15.84 -36.74 -3.67
CA ILE A 514 17.20 -36.33 -3.38
C ILE A 514 17.50 -36.67 -1.91
N ASN A 515 18.64 -37.33 -1.67
CA ASN A 515 19.08 -37.70 -0.33
C ASN A 515 20.02 -36.62 0.23
N LEU A 516 19.73 -36.15 1.45
CA LEU A 516 20.49 -35.14 2.18
C LEU A 516 21.35 -35.70 3.32
N GLU A 517 21.44 -37.03 3.49
CA GLU A 517 22.17 -37.69 4.59
C GLU A 517 23.60 -37.15 4.76
N GLN A 518 24.27 -36.80 3.66
CA GLN A 518 25.65 -36.28 3.68
C GLN A 518 25.80 -34.81 4.11
N LEU A 519 24.70 -34.05 4.23
CA LEU A 519 24.74 -32.67 4.70
C LEU A 519 24.75 -32.65 6.24
N SER A 520 25.49 -31.72 6.85
CA SER A 520 25.34 -31.44 8.28
C SER A 520 24.04 -30.69 8.58
N SER A 521 23.60 -30.65 9.83
CA SER A 521 22.54 -29.72 10.25
C SER A 521 22.90 -28.29 9.84
N GLY A 522 21.93 -27.54 9.31
CA GLY A 522 22.15 -26.22 8.74
C GLY A 522 21.13 -25.84 7.67
N VAL A 523 21.29 -24.63 7.13
CA VAL A 523 20.43 -24.06 6.09
C VAL A 523 21.11 -24.18 4.74
N TYR A 524 20.33 -24.59 3.75
CA TYR A 524 20.77 -24.80 2.37
C TYR A 524 19.74 -24.27 1.39
N SER A 525 20.14 -24.10 0.13
CA SER A 525 19.24 -23.79 -0.98
C SER A 525 19.38 -24.85 -2.06
N ILE A 526 18.26 -25.39 -2.54
CA ILE A 526 18.23 -26.21 -3.75
C ILE A 526 17.86 -25.32 -4.93
N ILE A 527 18.65 -25.41 -6.00
CA ILE A 527 18.37 -24.78 -7.29
C ILE A 527 18.07 -25.88 -8.29
N VAL A 528 16.99 -25.72 -9.05
CA VAL A 528 16.63 -26.56 -10.20
C VAL A 528 16.83 -25.73 -11.47
N TYR A 529 17.54 -26.27 -12.44
CA TYR A 529 17.93 -25.56 -13.67
C TYR A 529 17.90 -26.49 -14.89
N ASN A 530 17.73 -25.92 -16.09
CA ASN A 530 17.68 -26.69 -17.34
C ASN A 530 19.10 -27.00 -17.88
N SER A 531 19.20 -27.68 -19.02
CA SER A 531 20.49 -28.03 -19.64
C SER A 531 21.33 -26.83 -20.10
N GLU A 532 20.72 -25.65 -20.23
CA GLU A 532 21.38 -24.40 -20.63
C GLU A 532 21.90 -23.61 -19.41
N GLY A 533 21.62 -24.08 -18.19
CA GLY A 533 22.04 -23.44 -16.94
C GLY A 533 21.05 -22.41 -16.40
N GLU A 534 19.89 -22.24 -17.03
CA GLU A 534 18.86 -21.30 -16.59
C GLU A 534 18.09 -21.85 -15.39
N ILE A 535 17.99 -21.04 -14.33
CA ILE A 535 17.33 -21.39 -13.09
C ILE A 535 15.81 -21.42 -13.30
N GLN A 536 15.21 -22.57 -13.02
CA GLN A 536 13.77 -22.80 -13.13
C GLN A 536 13.05 -22.67 -11.77
N ARG A 537 13.75 -22.99 -10.67
CA ARG A 537 13.21 -22.89 -9.31
C ARG A 537 14.33 -22.84 -8.27
N VAL A 538 14.09 -22.12 -7.17
CA VAL A 538 14.94 -22.12 -5.97
C VAL A 538 14.06 -22.38 -4.75
N GLU A 539 14.53 -23.17 -3.79
CA GLU A 539 13.81 -23.46 -2.55
C GLU A 539 14.77 -23.58 -1.36
N LYS A 540 14.37 -23.10 -0.18
CA LYS A 540 15.15 -23.20 1.06
C LYS A 540 14.98 -24.59 1.69
N LEU A 541 16.06 -25.15 2.21
CA LEU A 541 16.10 -26.42 2.93
C LEU A 541 16.70 -26.18 4.32
N ILE A 542 16.00 -26.61 5.38
CA ILE A 542 16.48 -26.51 6.77
C ILE A 542 16.70 -27.92 7.30
N LYS A 543 17.95 -28.36 7.41
CA LYS A 543 18.28 -29.65 7.99
C LYS A 543 18.52 -29.50 9.49
N GLU A 544 17.65 -30.12 10.29
CA GLU A 544 17.74 -30.18 11.76
C GLU A 544 18.87 -31.12 12.22
#